data_AF-A0A519LSQ9-F1
#
_entry.id   AF-A0A519LSQ9-F1
#
_cell.length_a   1.000
_cell.length_b   1.000
_cell.length_c   1.000
_cell.angle_alpha   90.00
_cell.angle_beta   90.00
_cell.angle_gamma   90.00
#
_symmetry.space_group_name_H-M   'P 1'
#
loop_
_entity.id
_entity.type
_entity.pdbx_description
1 polymer ?
#
loop_
_entity_poly.entity_id
_entity_poly.type
_entity_poly.pdbx_seq_one_letter_code
_entity_poly.pdbx_strand_id
1 'polypeptide(L)'
;MNSESPWADSAQQFQQIFGQSWSQALQSFQKMDLGASAPAAPQLQFSPSKLQALQQQYLDEAKQLWAQGLQGTPEVKDRRFSGEGWASNPVAAFSAAAYLLNARTLMGLADAVESDEKTKARIRFGVEQWMAAMAPSNFLAFNAEAQKKAIETKGESIAKGMQNLLHDITQGHVSMTDESLFEVGRNVATTEGAVVFENELFQLLEYKPLTAKVYERPFLLVPPCINKFYIL
;
A
#
# COMPACT_ATOMS: atom_id res chain seq x y z
N MET A 1 63.28 15.87 -7.53
CA MET A 1 62.30 15.47 -6.51
C MET A 1 60.92 15.62 -7.15
N ASN A 2 60.38 14.55 -7.72
CA ASN A 2 59.02 14.53 -8.25
C ASN A 2 58.13 13.95 -7.17
N SER A 3 57.32 14.78 -6.51
CA SER A 3 56.25 14.31 -5.62
C SER A 3 55.02 14.03 -6.46
N GLU A 4 54.91 12.81 -6.99
CA GLU A 4 53.63 12.29 -7.45
C GLU A 4 52.69 12.23 -6.25
N SER A 5 51.53 12.87 -6.36
CA SER A 5 50.58 13.01 -5.25
C SER A 5 49.98 11.64 -4.93
N PRO A 6 50.17 11.09 -3.71
CA PRO A 6 49.60 9.79 -3.29
C PRO A 6 48.07 9.74 -3.40
N TRP A 7 47.45 10.90 -3.55
CA TRP A 7 46.01 11.08 -3.69
C TRP A 7 45.51 10.76 -5.11
N ALA A 8 46.31 10.98 -6.15
CA ALA A 8 45.93 10.66 -7.52
C ALA A 8 45.93 9.14 -7.75
N ASP A 9 46.95 8.44 -7.25
CA ASP A 9 47.05 6.99 -7.34
C ASP A 9 45.96 6.30 -6.53
N SER A 10 45.68 6.78 -5.31
CA SER A 10 44.62 6.23 -4.48
C SER A 10 43.21 6.49 -5.02
N ALA A 11 42.97 7.62 -5.68
CA ALA A 11 41.70 7.89 -6.36
C ALA A 11 41.49 6.96 -7.57
N GLN A 12 42.52 6.73 -8.39
CA GLN A 12 42.45 5.78 -9.50
C GLN A 12 42.27 4.34 -9.01
N GLN A 13 43.00 3.95 -7.96
CA GLN A 13 42.90 2.61 -7.37
C GLN A 13 41.51 2.39 -6.75
N PHE A 14 40.91 3.39 -6.10
CA PHE A 14 39.55 3.33 -5.59
C PHE A 14 38.52 3.21 -6.72
N GLN A 15 38.69 3.95 -7.81
CA GLN A 15 37.81 3.87 -8.98
C GLN A 15 37.86 2.49 -9.65
N GLN A 16 39.04 1.89 -9.73
CA GLN A 16 39.24 0.54 -10.26
C GLN A 16 38.65 -0.53 -9.33
N ILE A 17 38.92 -0.46 -8.02
CA ILE A 17 38.37 -1.40 -7.04
C ILE A 17 36.84 -1.28 -6.99
N PHE A 18 36.29 -0.08 -7.04
CA PHE A 18 34.85 0.15 -7.04
C PHE A 18 34.20 -0.35 -8.34
N GLY A 19 34.79 -0.07 -9.51
CA GLY A 19 34.28 -0.58 -10.78
C GLY A 19 34.34 -2.11 -10.91
N GLN A 20 35.44 -2.71 -10.45
CA GLN A 20 35.61 -4.17 -10.46
C GLN A 20 34.69 -4.84 -9.44
N SER A 21 34.57 -4.32 -8.22
CA SER A 21 33.65 -4.86 -7.21
C SER A 21 32.18 -4.69 -7.61
N TRP A 22 31.81 -3.59 -8.27
CA TRP A 22 30.46 -3.38 -8.79
C TRP A 22 30.12 -4.35 -9.93
N SER A 23 31.05 -4.56 -10.86
CA SER A 23 30.86 -5.53 -11.95
C SER A 23 30.84 -6.98 -11.45
N GLN A 24 31.68 -7.34 -10.47
CA GLN A 24 31.62 -8.64 -9.81
C GLN A 24 30.34 -8.84 -9.01
N ALA A 25 29.84 -7.81 -8.33
CA ALA A 25 28.57 -7.85 -7.62
C ALA A 25 27.39 -8.02 -8.59
N LEU A 26 27.39 -7.34 -9.74
CA LEU A 26 26.38 -7.53 -10.79
C LEU A 26 26.42 -8.94 -11.39
N GLN A 27 27.63 -9.48 -11.63
CA GLN A 27 27.79 -10.85 -12.12
C GLN A 27 27.42 -11.89 -11.07
N SER A 28 27.68 -11.65 -9.78
CA SER A 28 27.25 -12.54 -8.71
C SER A 28 25.74 -12.48 -8.50
N PHE A 29 25.10 -11.33 -8.71
CA PHE A 29 23.64 -11.21 -8.77
C PHE A 29 23.04 -11.94 -9.98
N GLN A 30 23.68 -11.90 -11.15
CA GLN A 30 23.25 -12.69 -12.31
C GLN A 30 23.45 -14.21 -12.12
N LYS A 31 24.47 -14.60 -11.36
CA LYS A 31 24.77 -16.01 -11.02
C LYS A 31 24.07 -16.49 -9.76
N MET A 32 23.41 -15.60 -9.01
CA MET A 32 22.48 -15.97 -7.95
C MET A 32 21.21 -16.46 -8.62
N ASP A 33 21.30 -17.69 -9.12
CA ASP A 33 20.18 -18.50 -9.59
C ASP A 33 19.25 -18.73 -8.40
N LEU A 34 18.33 -17.78 -8.21
CA LEU A 34 17.18 -17.89 -7.32
C LEU A 34 16.28 -18.98 -7.90
N GLY A 35 16.63 -20.24 -7.64
CA GLY A 35 15.82 -21.44 -7.79
C GLY A 35 14.87 -21.44 -8.98
N ALA A 36 15.29 -22.10 -10.07
CA ALA A 36 14.47 -22.47 -11.21
C ALA A 36 12.99 -22.78 -10.83
N SER A 37 12.13 -21.80 -11.11
CA SER A 37 10.71 -21.87 -11.50
C SER A 37 9.94 -20.62 -11.08
N ALA A 38 10.51 -19.42 -11.29
CA ALA A 38 9.63 -18.30 -11.58
C ALA A 38 8.85 -18.69 -12.85
N PRO A 39 7.51 -18.81 -12.83
CA PRO A 39 6.77 -19.05 -14.05
C PRO A 39 7.19 -17.96 -15.04
N ALA A 40 7.54 -18.35 -16.26
CA ALA A 40 7.91 -17.40 -17.29
C ALA A 40 6.86 -16.27 -17.27
N ALA A 41 7.32 -15.03 -17.08
CA ALA A 41 6.42 -13.88 -17.06
C ALA A 41 5.55 -13.97 -18.33
N PRO A 42 4.22 -13.93 -18.21
CA PRO A 42 3.35 -14.07 -19.37
C PRO A 42 3.77 -13.04 -20.41
N GLN A 43 4.00 -13.49 -21.65
CA GLN A 43 4.36 -12.58 -22.74
C GLN A 43 3.19 -11.62 -22.94
N LEU A 44 3.40 -10.35 -22.57
CA LEU A 44 2.38 -9.32 -22.70
C LEU A 44 2.26 -8.95 -24.17
N GLN A 45 1.09 -9.24 -24.74
CA GLN A 45 0.72 -8.80 -26.09
C GLN A 45 -0.27 -7.66 -25.96
N PHE A 46 -0.17 -6.70 -26.87
CA PHE A 46 -1.04 -5.53 -26.90
C PHE A 46 -1.48 -5.25 -28.32
N SER A 47 -2.74 -4.86 -28.49
CA SER A 47 -3.22 -4.34 -29.76
C SER A 47 -2.54 -3.00 -30.07
N PRO A 48 -1.91 -2.81 -31.25
CA PRO A 48 -1.30 -1.54 -31.62
C PRO A 48 -2.27 -0.35 -31.57
N SER A 49 -3.53 -0.55 -31.95
CA SER A 49 -4.56 0.49 -31.94
C SER A 49 -4.94 0.91 -30.51
N LYS A 50 -5.06 -0.04 -29.58
CA LYS A 50 -5.34 0.25 -28.17
C LYS A 50 -4.18 1.00 -27.51
N LEU A 51 -2.94 0.58 -27.77
CA LEU A 51 -1.75 1.28 -27.28
C LEU A 51 -1.68 2.72 -27.81
N GLN A 52 -1.93 2.90 -29.11
CA GLN A 52 -1.93 4.22 -29.72
C GLN A 52 -3.03 5.12 -29.12
N ALA A 53 -4.23 4.59 -28.90
CA ALA A 53 -5.32 5.32 -28.25
C ALA A 53 -4.96 5.74 -26.82
N LEU A 54 -4.43 4.82 -26.01
CA LEU A 54 -3.96 5.11 -24.65
C LEU A 54 -2.83 6.15 -24.63
N GLN A 55 -1.89 6.06 -25.58
CA GLN A 55 -0.81 7.03 -25.72
C GLN A 55 -1.34 8.44 -26.05
N GLN A 56 -2.26 8.56 -26.99
CA GLN A 56 -2.86 9.86 -27.34
C GLN A 56 -3.64 10.44 -26.17
N GLN A 57 -4.48 9.62 -25.52
CA GLN A 57 -5.21 10.03 -24.33
C GLN A 57 -4.28 10.52 -23.21
N TYR A 58 -3.19 9.79 -22.93
CA TYR A 58 -2.20 10.20 -21.94
C TYR A 58 -1.56 11.54 -22.30
N LEU A 59 -1.16 11.74 -23.56
CA LEU A 59 -0.54 13.00 -24.00
C LEU A 59 -1.50 14.18 -23.86
N ASP A 60 -2.78 14.00 -24.17
CA ASP A 60 -3.77 15.07 -24.06
C ASP A 60 -4.09 15.41 -22.60
N GLU A 61 -4.31 14.40 -21.75
CA GLU A 61 -4.52 14.60 -20.31
C GLU A 61 -3.27 15.19 -19.64
N ALA A 62 -2.06 14.78 -20.05
CA ALA A 62 -0.80 15.32 -19.52
C ALA A 62 -0.61 16.80 -19.89
N LYS A 63 -0.93 17.18 -21.14
CA LYS A 63 -0.93 18.60 -21.56
C LYS A 63 -1.93 19.42 -20.76
N GLN A 64 -3.15 18.90 -20.57
CA GLN A 64 -4.18 19.57 -19.78
C GLN A 64 -3.73 19.75 -18.33
N LEU A 65 -3.16 18.72 -17.72
CA LEU A 65 -2.64 18.80 -16.36
C LEU A 65 -1.49 19.81 -16.25
N TRP A 66 -0.56 19.82 -17.20
CA TRP A 66 0.50 20.83 -17.26
C TRP A 66 -0.05 22.25 -17.37
N ALA A 67 -1.04 22.48 -18.24
CA ALA A 67 -1.69 23.77 -18.39
C ALA A 67 -2.40 24.20 -17.09
N GLN A 68 -3.10 23.29 -16.42
CA GLN A 68 -3.74 23.55 -15.13
C GLN A 68 -2.72 23.90 -14.04
N GLY A 69 -1.60 23.18 -13.98
CA GLY A 69 -0.51 23.45 -13.03
C GLY A 69 0.14 24.81 -13.23
N LEU A 70 0.21 25.31 -14.47
CA LEU A 70 0.68 26.68 -14.77
C LEU A 70 -0.34 27.76 -14.37
N GLN A 71 -1.63 27.44 -14.38
CA GLN A 71 -2.72 28.38 -14.06
C GLN A 71 -3.07 28.41 -12.57
N GLY A 72 -2.59 27.44 -11.78
CA GLY A 72 -2.79 27.38 -10.34
C GLY A 72 -2.81 25.95 -9.79
N THR A 73 -3.72 25.71 -8.84
CA THR A 73 -3.89 24.39 -8.22
C THR A 73 -4.82 23.52 -9.07
N PRO A 74 -4.37 22.39 -9.64
CA PRO A 74 -5.25 21.48 -10.35
C PRO A 74 -6.28 20.85 -9.41
N GLU A 75 -7.49 20.61 -9.91
CA GLU A 75 -8.55 19.93 -9.15
C GLU A 75 -8.24 18.43 -9.03
N VAL A 76 -8.24 17.90 -7.81
CA VAL A 76 -7.96 16.49 -7.54
C VAL A 76 -9.22 15.80 -7.02
N LYS A 77 -9.79 14.89 -7.81
CA LYS A 77 -11.02 14.15 -7.47
C LYS A 77 -10.69 12.76 -6.89
N ASP A 78 -10.07 12.73 -5.72
CA ASP A 78 -9.82 11.50 -4.96
C ASP A 78 -9.84 11.81 -3.46
N ARG A 79 -10.56 10.98 -2.69
CA ARG A 79 -10.74 11.17 -1.24
C ARG A 79 -9.41 11.19 -0.47
N ARG A 80 -8.36 10.53 -0.96
CA ARG A 80 -7.03 10.52 -0.33
C ARG A 80 -6.36 11.90 -0.38
N PHE A 81 -6.80 12.77 -1.27
CA PHE A 81 -6.22 14.10 -1.51
C PHE A 81 -7.23 15.23 -1.27
N SER A 82 -8.33 14.96 -0.55
CA SER A 82 -9.38 15.97 -0.28
C SER A 82 -9.05 16.93 0.86
N GLY A 83 -7.95 16.70 1.56
CA GLY A 83 -7.49 17.53 2.65
C GLY A 83 -7.07 18.94 2.24
N GLU A 84 -7.22 19.89 3.16
CA GLU A 84 -6.85 21.29 2.90
C GLU A 84 -5.36 21.43 2.52
N GLY A 85 -4.48 20.62 3.12
CA GLY A 85 -3.05 20.62 2.80
C GLY A 85 -2.74 20.31 1.34
N TRP A 86 -3.59 19.51 0.68
CA TRP A 86 -3.47 19.22 -0.76
C TRP A 86 -3.99 20.39 -1.60
N ALA A 87 -5.14 20.96 -1.24
CA ALA A 87 -5.75 22.08 -1.97
C ALA A 87 -4.96 23.39 -1.86
N SER A 88 -4.29 23.63 -0.73
CA SER A 88 -3.53 24.86 -0.49
C SER A 88 -2.10 24.84 -1.07
N ASN A 89 -1.62 23.68 -1.53
CA ASN A 89 -0.26 23.52 -2.05
C ASN A 89 -0.30 23.09 -3.53
N PRO A 90 0.00 24.01 -4.47
CA PRO A 90 -0.03 23.71 -5.91
C PRO A 90 0.87 22.54 -6.32
N VAL A 91 2.05 22.39 -5.70
CA VAL A 91 2.98 21.29 -5.99
C VAL A 91 2.41 19.95 -5.52
N ALA A 92 1.76 19.93 -4.34
CA ALA A 92 1.13 18.73 -3.81
C ALA A 92 -0.08 18.31 -4.64
N ALA A 93 -0.96 19.26 -5.01
CA ALA A 93 -2.10 19.00 -5.87
C ALA A 93 -1.66 18.51 -7.26
N PHE A 94 -0.64 19.12 -7.85
CA PHE A 94 -0.07 18.67 -9.12
C PHE A 94 0.50 17.25 -9.01
N SER A 95 1.23 16.94 -7.94
CA SER A 95 1.78 15.61 -7.69
C SER A 95 0.68 14.55 -7.54
N ALA A 96 -0.40 14.89 -6.82
CA ALA A 96 -1.57 14.02 -6.67
C ALA A 96 -2.29 13.80 -8.01
N ALA A 97 -2.52 14.87 -8.79
CA ALA A 97 -3.14 14.77 -10.11
C ALA A 97 -2.28 13.97 -11.10
N ALA A 98 -0.97 14.17 -11.10
CA ALA A 98 -0.02 13.40 -11.91
C ALA A 98 -0.03 11.92 -11.53
N TYR A 99 -0.05 11.60 -10.23
CA TYR A 99 -0.20 10.24 -9.75
C TYR A 99 -1.51 9.60 -10.25
N LEU A 100 -2.65 10.31 -10.16
CA LEU A 100 -3.93 9.78 -10.63
C LEU A 100 -3.98 9.55 -12.15
N LEU A 101 -3.36 10.45 -12.93
CA LEU A 101 -3.21 10.27 -14.37
C LEU A 101 -2.41 9.00 -14.71
N ASN A 102 -1.26 8.82 -14.06
CA ASN A 102 -0.42 7.63 -14.24
C ASN A 102 -1.14 6.35 -13.80
N ALA A 103 -1.86 6.40 -12.67
CA ALA A 103 -2.65 5.27 -12.19
C ALA A 103 -3.73 4.86 -13.20
N ARG A 104 -4.53 5.80 -13.71
CA ARG A 104 -5.53 5.49 -14.76
C ARG A 104 -4.88 4.94 -16.03
N THR A 105 -3.74 5.48 -16.43
CA THR A 105 -3.02 5.04 -17.64
C THR A 105 -2.49 3.62 -17.50
N LEU A 106 -1.86 3.29 -16.37
CA LEU A 106 -1.37 1.94 -16.09
C LEU A 106 -2.52 0.93 -15.97
N MET A 107 -3.66 1.33 -15.40
CA MET A 107 -4.86 0.50 -15.39
C MET A 107 -5.41 0.27 -16.81
N GLY A 108 -5.43 1.30 -17.65
CA GLY A 108 -5.79 1.16 -19.07
C GLY A 108 -4.85 0.23 -19.83
N LEU A 109 -3.54 0.28 -19.54
CA LEU A 109 -2.56 -0.65 -20.08
C LEU A 109 -2.82 -2.10 -19.61
N ALA A 110 -3.12 -2.31 -18.32
CA ALA A 110 -3.49 -3.62 -17.80
C ALA A 110 -4.73 -4.19 -18.51
N ASP A 111 -5.73 -3.35 -18.77
CA ASP A 111 -6.96 -3.72 -19.48
C ASP A 111 -6.73 -3.98 -20.99
N ALA A 112 -5.70 -3.35 -21.57
CA ALA A 112 -5.33 -3.52 -22.97
C ALA A 112 -4.51 -4.79 -23.25
N VAL A 113 -4.03 -5.49 -22.21
CA VAL A 113 -3.28 -6.75 -22.38
C VAL A 113 -4.16 -7.81 -23.04
N GLU A 114 -3.67 -8.38 -24.12
CA GLU A 114 -4.25 -9.51 -24.81
C GLU A 114 -3.86 -10.80 -24.09
N SER A 115 -4.72 -11.25 -23.18
CA SER A 115 -4.57 -12.48 -22.41
C SER A 115 -5.94 -13.01 -21.99
N ASP A 116 -5.98 -14.22 -21.43
CA ASP A 116 -7.17 -14.76 -20.79
C ASP A 116 -7.58 -13.91 -19.57
N GLU A 117 -8.86 -13.97 -19.20
CA GLU A 117 -9.41 -13.14 -18.12
C GLU A 117 -8.73 -13.35 -16.77
N LYS A 118 -8.26 -14.57 -16.46
CA LYS A 118 -7.56 -14.85 -15.22
C LYS A 118 -6.18 -14.17 -15.20
N THR A 119 -5.45 -14.21 -16.30
CA THR A 119 -4.16 -13.51 -16.42
C THR A 119 -4.34 -12.00 -16.35
N LYS A 120 -5.33 -11.45 -17.07
CA LYS A 120 -5.65 -10.02 -17.04
C LYS A 120 -6.02 -9.55 -15.63
N ALA A 121 -6.85 -10.31 -14.90
CA ALA A 121 -7.22 -9.99 -13.53
C ALA A 121 -6.00 -9.97 -12.58
N ARG A 122 -5.03 -10.88 -12.76
CA ARG A 122 -3.78 -10.87 -11.98
C ARG A 122 -2.90 -9.67 -12.28
N ILE A 123 -2.80 -9.28 -13.56
CA ILE A 123 -2.05 -8.08 -13.97
C ILE A 123 -2.71 -6.84 -13.39
N ARG A 124 -4.03 -6.72 -13.54
CA ARG A 124 -4.83 -5.63 -12.99
C ARG A 124 -4.62 -5.50 -11.48
N PHE A 125 -4.76 -6.60 -10.74
CA PHE A 125 -4.51 -6.62 -9.30
C PHE A 125 -3.08 -6.15 -8.97
N GLY A 126 -2.06 -6.65 -9.68
CA GLY A 126 -0.67 -6.24 -9.48
C GLY A 126 -0.47 -4.73 -9.70
N VAL A 127 -1.06 -4.17 -10.75
CA VAL A 127 -1.02 -2.72 -11.03
C VAL A 127 -1.75 -1.93 -9.95
N GLU A 128 -2.93 -2.38 -9.51
CA GLU A 128 -3.68 -1.76 -8.41
C GLU A 128 -2.85 -1.74 -7.12
N GLN A 129 -2.20 -2.85 -6.75
CA GLN A 129 -1.33 -2.93 -5.56
C GLN A 129 -0.11 -2.01 -5.69
N TRP A 130 0.55 -2.01 -6.85
CA TRP A 130 1.68 -1.13 -7.11
C TRP A 130 1.29 0.34 -7.00
N MET A 131 0.14 0.71 -7.57
CA MET A 131 -0.37 2.08 -7.49
C MET A 131 -0.82 2.47 -6.10
N ALA A 132 -1.42 1.57 -5.34
CA ALA A 132 -1.75 1.80 -3.94
C ALA A 132 -0.47 2.05 -3.11
N ALA A 133 0.59 1.27 -3.32
CA ALA A 133 1.85 1.40 -2.60
C ALA A 133 2.59 2.71 -2.93
N MET A 134 2.57 3.13 -4.19
CA MET A 134 3.25 4.33 -4.67
C MET A 134 2.48 5.64 -4.46
N ALA A 135 1.33 5.60 -3.78
CA ALA A 135 0.54 6.80 -3.54
C ALA A 135 1.34 7.87 -2.75
N PRO A 136 1.36 9.15 -3.18
CA PRO A 136 2.09 10.22 -2.49
C PRO A 136 1.71 10.37 -1.01
N SER A 137 0.46 10.05 -0.66
CA SER A 137 -0.05 10.06 0.71
C SER A 137 0.67 9.11 1.66
N ASN A 138 1.35 8.08 1.15
CA ASN A 138 2.03 7.07 1.96
C ASN A 138 3.39 7.56 2.49
N PHE A 139 3.93 8.65 1.95
CA PHE A 139 5.28 9.12 2.24
C PHE A 139 5.23 10.51 2.87
N LEU A 140 5.81 10.68 4.06
CA LEU A 140 5.86 11.98 4.75
C LEU A 140 6.43 13.10 3.86
N ALA A 141 7.45 12.78 3.05
CA ALA A 141 8.08 13.73 2.13
C ALA A 141 7.14 14.29 1.05
N PHE A 142 6.04 13.61 0.74
CA PHE A 142 5.08 14.02 -0.30
C PHE A 142 3.67 14.28 0.25
N ASN A 143 3.39 13.85 1.48
CA ASN A 143 2.10 14.04 2.12
C ASN A 143 1.98 15.47 2.70
N ALA A 144 1.28 16.35 1.97
CA ALA A 144 1.14 17.74 2.34
C ALA A 144 0.35 17.97 3.64
N GLU A 145 -0.60 17.09 3.96
CA GLU A 145 -1.33 17.17 5.24
C GLU A 145 -0.43 16.80 6.41
N ALA A 146 0.36 15.73 6.28
CA ALA A 146 1.31 15.33 7.30
C ALA A 146 2.38 16.41 7.53
N GLN A 147 2.87 17.05 6.45
CA GLN A 147 3.80 18.17 6.55
C GLN A 147 3.17 19.39 7.22
N LYS A 148 1.96 19.77 6.82
CA LYS A 148 1.20 20.87 7.46
C LYS A 148 1.04 20.60 8.96
N LYS A 149 0.61 19.39 9.33
CA LYS A 149 0.44 19.00 10.74
C LYS A 149 1.76 19.02 11.50
N ALA A 150 2.85 18.55 10.90
CA ALA A 150 4.17 18.59 11.50
C ALA A 150 4.60 20.04 11.80
N ILE A 151 4.36 20.97 10.87
CA ILE A 151 4.67 22.39 11.05
C ILE A 151 3.80 23.01 12.15
N GLU A 152 2.48 22.81 12.10
CA GLU A 152 1.53 23.35 13.10
C GLU A 152 1.83 22.87 14.52
N THR A 153 2.23 21.60 14.65
CA THR A 153 2.57 20.97 15.93
C THR A 153 4.04 21.10 16.30
N LYS A 154 4.84 21.84 15.52
CA LYS A 154 6.30 21.99 15.71
C LYS A 154 7.02 20.64 15.87
N GLY A 155 6.55 19.61 15.16
CA GLY A 155 7.10 18.25 15.16
C GLY A 155 6.51 17.29 16.19
N GLU A 156 5.64 17.74 17.11
CA GLU A 156 5.04 16.87 18.14
C GLU A 156 4.24 15.71 17.53
N SER A 157 3.53 15.96 16.41
CA SER A 157 2.80 14.90 15.69
C SER A 157 3.71 13.76 15.19
N ILE A 158 4.92 14.09 14.73
CA ILE A 158 5.91 13.09 14.28
C ILE A 158 6.45 12.32 15.48
N ALA A 159 6.77 13.01 16.58
CA ALA A 159 7.25 12.38 17.80
C ALA A 159 6.22 11.37 18.34
N LYS A 160 4.94 11.75 18.37
CA LYS A 160 3.85 10.85 18.76
C LYS A 160 3.70 9.66 17.79
N GLY A 161 3.78 9.89 16.48
CA GLY A 161 3.76 8.82 15.49
C GLY A 161 4.90 7.80 15.67
N MET A 162 6.11 8.26 16.01
CA MET A 162 7.24 7.39 16.30
C MET A 162 7.04 6.58 17.59
N GLN A 163 6.47 7.20 18.63
CA GLN A 163 6.12 6.49 19.86
C GLN A 163 5.10 5.38 19.59
N ASN A 164 4.07 5.66 18.78
CA ASN A 164 3.09 4.66 18.37
C ASN A 164 3.76 3.53 17.57
N LEU A 165 4.62 3.85 16.61
CA LEU A 165 5.34 2.84 15.82
C LEU A 165 6.20 1.93 16.71
N LEU A 166 6.95 2.50 17.66
CA LEU A 166 7.75 1.73 18.59
C LEU A 166 6.88 0.83 19.47
N HIS A 167 5.75 1.35 19.95
CA HIS A 167 4.78 0.57 20.70
C HIS A 167 4.26 -0.62 19.89
N ASP A 168 3.82 -0.39 18.65
CA ASP A 168 3.33 -1.44 17.76
C ASP A 168 4.40 -2.50 17.44
N ILE A 169 5.66 -2.09 17.26
CA ILE A 169 6.79 -3.02 17.10
C ILE A 169 6.93 -3.93 18.33
N THR A 170 6.74 -3.39 19.54
CA THR A 170 6.80 -4.21 20.76
C THR A 170 5.63 -5.20 20.88
N GLN A 171 4.45 -4.85 20.36
CA GLN A 171 3.28 -5.73 20.34
C GLN A 171 3.34 -6.77 19.20
N GLY A 172 4.12 -6.50 18.14
CA GLY A 172 4.22 -7.39 16.97
C GLY A 172 3.06 -7.24 15.97
N HIS A 173 2.17 -6.28 16.18
CA HIS A 173 1.07 -5.93 15.26
C HIS A 173 0.75 -4.43 15.34
N VAL A 174 0.09 -3.90 14.31
CA VAL A 174 -0.35 -2.49 14.29
C VAL A 174 -1.58 -2.35 15.19
N SER A 175 -1.53 -1.45 16.16
CA SER A 175 -2.64 -1.20 17.08
C SER A 175 -3.70 -0.34 16.40
N MET A 176 -4.94 -0.85 16.30
CA MET A 176 -6.06 -0.13 15.69
C MET A 176 -6.92 0.59 16.73
N THR A 177 -6.94 0.08 17.96
CA THR A 177 -7.66 0.64 19.10
C THR A 177 -6.90 0.32 20.38
N ASP A 178 -7.22 1.04 21.45
CA ASP A 178 -6.78 0.67 22.79
C ASP A 178 -7.53 -0.58 23.26
N GLU A 179 -6.84 -1.73 23.29
CA GLU A 179 -7.42 -3.00 23.74
C GLU A 179 -7.73 -3.02 25.25
N SER A 180 -7.08 -2.16 26.04
CA SER A 180 -7.31 -2.11 27.50
C SER A 180 -8.74 -1.63 27.85
N LEU A 181 -9.41 -0.98 26.90
CA LEU A 181 -10.79 -0.54 27.05
C LEU A 181 -11.81 -1.67 26.81
N PHE A 182 -11.39 -2.83 26.29
CA PHE A 182 -12.27 -3.92 25.90
C PHE A 182 -11.95 -5.20 26.67
N GLU A 183 -12.97 -5.72 27.36
CA GLU A 183 -12.92 -6.94 28.14
C GLU A 183 -14.04 -7.88 27.66
N VAL A 184 -13.64 -9.01 27.08
CA VAL A 184 -14.55 -10.04 26.56
C VAL A 184 -15.37 -10.61 27.73
N GLY A 185 -16.68 -10.65 27.56
CA GLY A 185 -17.64 -11.06 28.58
C GLY A 185 -18.10 -9.91 29.50
N ARG A 186 -17.44 -8.75 29.49
CA ARG A 186 -17.84 -7.57 30.28
C ARG A 186 -18.44 -6.45 29.44
N ASN A 187 -17.74 -6.03 28.39
CA ASN A 187 -18.21 -4.95 27.49
C ASN A 187 -18.11 -5.30 25.99
N VAL A 188 -17.59 -6.49 25.67
CA VAL A 188 -17.64 -7.11 24.34
C VAL A 188 -18.14 -8.55 24.49
N ALA A 189 -18.92 -9.05 23.52
CA ALA A 189 -19.48 -10.41 23.55
C ALA A 189 -20.29 -10.72 24.83
N THR A 190 -21.17 -9.80 25.24
CA THR A 190 -21.87 -9.82 26.53
C THR A 190 -23.27 -10.44 26.47
N THR A 191 -23.71 -10.96 25.32
CA THR A 191 -25.02 -11.61 25.21
C THR A 191 -25.08 -12.82 26.12
N GLU A 192 -26.06 -12.84 27.04
CA GLU A 192 -26.22 -13.90 28.03
C GLU A 192 -26.42 -15.26 27.34
N GLY A 193 -25.61 -16.24 27.72
CA GLY A 193 -25.61 -17.59 27.14
C GLY A 193 -24.69 -18.52 27.91
N ALA A 194 -24.58 -19.76 27.46
CA ALA A 194 -23.74 -20.78 28.07
C ALA A 194 -23.03 -21.64 27.02
N VAL A 195 -21.86 -22.16 27.38
CA VAL A 195 -21.19 -23.22 26.62
C VAL A 195 -21.95 -24.53 26.89
N VAL A 196 -22.54 -25.13 25.86
CA VAL A 196 -23.33 -26.38 25.97
C VAL A 196 -22.62 -27.59 25.38
N PHE A 197 -21.55 -27.38 24.63
CA PHE A 197 -20.67 -28.43 24.10
C PHE A 197 -19.26 -27.85 23.87
N GLU A 198 -18.23 -28.68 24.07
CA GLU A 198 -16.83 -28.30 23.86
C GLU A 198 -16.02 -29.51 23.37
N ASN A 199 -15.10 -29.26 22.43
CA ASN A 199 -14.05 -30.19 22.04
C ASN A 199 -12.75 -29.43 21.68
N GLU A 200 -11.75 -30.14 21.16
CA GLU A 200 -10.44 -29.57 20.79
C GLU A 200 -10.51 -28.49 19.68
N LEU A 201 -11.62 -28.41 18.93
CA LEU A 201 -11.77 -27.51 17.79
C LEU A 201 -12.69 -26.32 18.09
N PHE A 202 -13.73 -26.49 18.90
CA PHE A 202 -14.72 -25.43 19.12
C PHE A 202 -15.50 -25.58 20.44
N GLN A 203 -16.13 -24.47 20.82
CA GLN A 203 -17.18 -24.39 21.84
C GLN A 203 -18.51 -24.02 21.18
N LEU A 204 -19.59 -24.70 21.57
CA LEU A 204 -20.95 -24.37 21.14
C LEU A 204 -21.60 -23.49 22.20
N LEU A 205 -22.01 -22.28 21.80
CA LEU A 205 -22.73 -21.34 22.66
C LEU A 205 -24.23 -21.42 22.40
N GLU A 206 -25.01 -21.61 23.46
CA GLU A 206 -26.46 -21.45 23.45
C GLU A 206 -26.82 -20.15 24.18
N TYR A 207 -27.43 -19.20 23.46
CA TYR A 207 -27.85 -17.92 24.04
C TYR A 207 -29.20 -18.03 24.75
N LYS A 208 -29.33 -17.31 25.85
CA LYS A 208 -30.59 -17.24 26.60
C LYS A 208 -31.67 -16.58 25.75
N PRO A 209 -32.88 -17.17 25.68
CA PRO A 209 -33.99 -16.56 24.96
C PRO A 209 -34.40 -15.24 25.63
N LEU A 210 -34.50 -14.18 24.83
CA LEU A 210 -35.01 -12.87 25.28
C LEU A 210 -36.54 -12.73 25.12
N THR A 211 -37.23 -13.81 24.74
CA THR A 211 -38.67 -13.82 24.49
C THR A 211 -39.31 -15.08 25.07
N ALA A 212 -40.62 -15.03 25.34
CA ALA A 212 -41.35 -16.16 25.93
C ALA A 212 -41.55 -17.35 24.97
N LYS A 213 -41.46 -17.12 23.66
CA LYS A 213 -41.61 -18.14 22.61
C LYS A 213 -40.55 -17.93 21.54
N VAL A 214 -39.91 -19.00 21.13
CA VAL A 214 -38.94 -19.03 20.02
C VAL A 214 -39.48 -19.91 18.90
N TYR A 215 -38.89 -19.80 17.71
CA TYR A 215 -39.20 -20.71 16.61
C TYR A 215 -38.72 -22.13 16.92
N GLU A 216 -39.43 -23.13 16.41
CA GLU A 216 -39.10 -24.55 16.61
C GLU A 216 -37.75 -24.93 15.98
N ARG A 217 -37.38 -24.31 14.85
CA ARG A 217 -36.10 -24.55 14.18
C ARG A 217 -35.03 -23.61 14.74
N PRO A 218 -33.89 -24.14 15.24
CA PRO A 218 -32.80 -23.31 15.73
C PRO A 218 -32.04 -22.65 14.58
N PHE A 219 -31.34 -21.56 14.90
CA PHE A 219 -30.37 -20.91 14.02
C PHE A 219 -28.96 -21.23 14.50
N LEU A 220 -28.15 -21.83 13.63
CA LEU A 220 -26.74 -22.13 13.91
C LEU A 220 -25.85 -21.12 13.17
N LEU A 221 -25.09 -20.33 13.92
CA LEU A 221 -24.09 -19.42 13.37
C LEU A 221 -22.72 -20.12 13.35
N VAL A 222 -22.11 -20.22 12.16
CA VAL A 222 -20.74 -20.72 12.00
C VAL A 222 -19.83 -19.56 11.61
N PRO A 223 -19.07 -18.98 12.56
CA PRO A 223 -18.22 -17.82 12.29
C PRO A 223 -16.96 -18.21 11.49
N PRO A 224 -16.29 -17.25 10.83
CA PRO A 224 -14.99 -17.49 10.22
C PRO A 224 -13.93 -17.85 11.27
N CYS A 225 -12.95 -18.68 10.91
CA CYS A 225 -11.89 -19.13 11.82
C CYS A 225 -10.61 -18.27 11.81
N ILE A 226 -10.56 -17.24 10.97
CA ILE A 226 -9.40 -16.33 10.88
C ILE A 226 -9.41 -15.32 12.02
N ASN A 227 -10.59 -14.80 12.37
CA ASN A 227 -10.82 -13.88 13.48
C ASN A 227 -11.74 -14.53 14.52
N LYS A 228 -11.87 -13.90 15.70
CA LYS A 228 -12.79 -14.39 16.75
C LYS A 228 -14.25 -14.10 16.37
N PHE A 229 -15.17 -14.94 16.85
CA PHE A 229 -16.59 -14.91 16.46
C PHE A 229 -17.33 -13.58 16.76
N TYR A 230 -16.84 -12.83 17.75
CA TYR A 230 -17.47 -11.60 18.23
C TYR A 230 -17.03 -10.34 17.48
N ILE A 231 -16.34 -10.49 16.34
CA ILE A 231 -15.86 -9.41 15.46
C ILE A 231 -16.70 -9.38 14.15
N LEU A 232 -17.94 -9.88 14.19
CA LEU A 232 -18.88 -9.84 13.07
C LEU A 232 -19.58 -8.48 12.94
#